data_AF-J9C369-F1
#
_entry.id   AF-J9C369-F1
#
_cell.length_a   1.000
_cell.length_b   1.000
_cell.length_c   1.000
_cell.angle_alpha   90.00
_cell.angle_beta   90.00
_cell.angle_gamma   90.00
#
_symmetry.space_group_name_H-M   'P 1'
#
loop_
_entity.id
_entity.type
_entity.pdbx_description
1 polymer ?
#
loop_
_entity_poly.entity_id
_entity_poly.type
_entity_poly.pdbx_seq_one_letter_code
_entity_poly.pdbx_strand_id
1 'polypeptide(L)'
;IRRFERYEGHCAAYIHGGGTHAVLVSFDTTDEIAAKPEFATCGHDVAMQIAAVNPEFVRESDVPDERVAKEKEILLAQIANDPKNANKPDAIKEKMVIGRIGKFYKENCLLDQEFVKDPDLTVGKYIAKVAKELSGEISVVKFVRYEKGEGLEKRNDDFAAEIASMVK
;
A
#
# COMPACT_ATOMS: atom_id res chain seq x y z
N ILE A 1 21.16 -13.16 -4.85
CA ILE A 1 20.27 -11.99 -4.62
C ILE A 1 19.01 -12.22 -5.44
N ARG A 2 17.81 -12.27 -4.83
CA ARG A 2 16.55 -12.61 -5.54
C ARG A 2 15.95 -11.42 -6.30
N ARG A 3 15.91 -10.26 -5.65
CA ARG A 3 15.44 -8.97 -6.19
C ARG A 3 16.07 -7.85 -5.39
N PHE A 4 16.27 -6.71 -6.03
CA PHE A 4 16.70 -5.47 -5.38
C PHE A 4 16.13 -4.28 -6.13
N GLU A 5 16.03 -3.16 -5.44
CA GLU A 5 15.59 -1.86 -5.96
C GLU A 5 16.58 -0.81 -5.45
N ARG A 6 16.77 0.27 -6.20
CA ARG A 6 17.66 1.37 -5.83
C ARG A 6 16.98 2.68 -6.16
N TYR A 7 16.78 3.51 -5.14
CA TYR A 7 16.33 4.88 -5.30
C TYR A 7 17.47 5.86 -5.03
N GLU A 8 17.35 7.04 -5.62
CA GLU A 8 18.28 8.16 -5.46
C GLU A 8 17.50 9.40 -5.00
N GLY A 9 18.19 10.41 -4.50
CA GLY A 9 17.58 11.60 -3.91
C GLY A 9 17.07 11.36 -2.49
N HIS A 10 16.05 12.11 -2.08
CA HIS A 10 15.51 12.04 -0.72
C HIS A 10 14.73 10.76 -0.51
N CYS A 11 15.24 9.90 0.36
CA CYS A 11 14.65 8.59 0.63
C CYS A 11 14.49 8.33 2.12
N ALA A 12 13.47 7.55 2.47
CA ALA A 12 13.31 6.97 3.80
C ALA A 12 13.16 5.46 3.70
N ALA A 13 13.67 4.75 4.70
CA ALA A 13 13.59 3.30 4.76
C ALA A 13 13.03 2.83 6.11
N TYR A 14 12.31 1.72 6.10
CA TYR A 14 11.79 1.10 7.30
C TYR A 14 11.92 -0.42 7.22
N ILE A 15 12.39 -1.04 8.31
CA ILE A 15 12.54 -2.49 8.45
C ILE A 15 11.66 -2.95 9.61
N HIS A 16 10.80 -3.93 9.36
CA HIS A 16 9.89 -4.48 10.35
C HIS A 16 10.19 -5.96 10.65
N GLY A 17 9.80 -6.40 11.85
CA GLY A 17 9.78 -7.81 12.24
C GLY A 17 11.10 -8.54 11.98
N GLY A 18 12.22 -7.94 12.38
CA GLY A 18 13.56 -8.53 12.22
C GLY A 18 14.00 -8.74 10.76
N GLY A 19 13.48 -7.96 9.81
CA GLY A 19 13.81 -8.10 8.38
C GLY A 19 12.82 -8.95 7.58
N THR A 20 11.64 -9.22 8.14
CA THR A 20 10.54 -9.85 7.40
C THR A 20 9.92 -8.89 6.39
N HIS A 21 9.92 -7.59 6.69
CA HIS A 21 9.46 -6.56 5.77
C HIS A 21 10.50 -5.46 5.64
N ALA A 22 10.69 -4.97 4.43
CA ALA A 22 11.54 -3.83 4.12
C ALA A 22 10.80 -2.88 3.20
N VAL A 23 10.84 -1.59 3.51
CA VAL A 23 10.25 -0.53 2.69
C VAL A 23 11.31 0.51 2.36
N LEU A 24 11.29 1.00 1.13
CA LEU A 24 12.03 2.17 0.68
C LEU A 24 11.06 3.12 -0.03
N VAL A 25 11.08 4.40 0.35
CA VAL A 25 10.22 5.45 -0.18
C VAL A 25 11.10 6.57 -0.70
N SER A 26 10.78 7.09 -1.90
CA SER A 26 11.43 8.25 -2.50
C SER A 26 10.48 9.45 -2.45
N PHE A 27 11.03 10.61 -2.12
CA PHE A 27 10.31 11.87 -1.98
C PHE A 27 10.90 12.92 -2.91
N ASP A 28 10.03 13.79 -3.42
CA ASP A 28 10.41 15.04 -4.06
C ASP A 28 10.16 16.18 -3.08
N THR A 29 11.24 16.87 -2.74
CA THR A 29 11.33 17.99 -1.81
C THR A 29 12.71 18.65 -1.98
N THR A 30 12.98 19.75 -1.29
CA THR A 30 14.29 20.42 -1.36
C THR A 30 15.29 19.87 -0.34
N ASP A 31 16.59 20.05 -0.59
CA ASP A 31 17.66 19.68 0.35
C ASP A 31 17.47 20.33 1.72
N GLU A 32 16.99 21.58 1.77
CA GLU A 32 16.76 22.30 3.02
C GLU A 32 15.64 21.68 3.86
N ILE A 33 14.60 21.15 3.23
CA ILE A 33 13.49 20.45 3.90
C ILE A 33 13.95 19.06 4.30
N ALA A 34 14.65 18.35 3.41
CA ALA A 34 15.14 17.00 3.66
C ALA A 34 16.13 16.92 4.82
N ALA A 35 16.88 18.00 5.08
CA ALA A 35 17.79 18.12 6.21
C ALA A 35 17.07 18.31 7.58
N LYS A 36 15.75 18.50 7.60
CA LYS A 36 14.98 18.75 8.83
C LYS A 36 14.63 17.45 9.56
N PRO A 37 14.71 17.39 10.91
CA PRO A 37 14.34 16.21 11.67
C PRO A 37 12.85 15.84 11.52
N GLU A 38 11.99 16.82 11.25
CA GLU A 38 10.56 16.61 10.99
C GLU A 38 10.35 15.83 9.68
N PHE A 39 11.16 16.12 8.64
CA PHE A 39 11.14 15.35 7.40
C PHE A 39 11.58 13.91 7.63
N ALA A 40 12.66 13.68 8.40
CA ALA A 40 13.12 12.33 8.72
C ALA A 40 12.03 11.51 9.46
N THR A 41 11.29 12.16 10.37
CA THR A 41 10.16 11.54 11.08
C THR A 41 9.01 11.23 10.12
N CYS A 42 8.64 12.17 9.26
CA CYS A 42 7.61 11.99 8.24
C CYS A 42 7.94 10.85 7.29
N GLY A 43 9.16 10.80 6.76
CA GLY A 43 9.61 9.74 5.87
C GLY A 43 9.57 8.36 6.54
N HIS A 44 10.01 8.27 7.80
CA HIS A 44 9.91 7.03 8.58
C HIS A 44 8.45 6.60 8.79
N ASP A 45 7.57 7.52 9.18
CA ASP A 45 6.16 7.23 9.42
C ASP A 45 5.43 6.78 8.14
N VAL A 46 5.74 7.39 6.99
CA VAL A 46 5.23 6.96 5.69
C VAL A 46 5.76 5.57 5.31
N ALA A 47 7.04 5.29 5.54
CA ALA A 47 7.60 3.97 5.28
C ALA A 47 6.99 2.88 6.19
N MET A 48 6.70 3.23 7.45
CA MET A 48 6.00 2.34 8.39
C MET A 48 4.54 2.10 7.98
N GLN A 49 3.81 3.13 7.52
CA GLN A 49 2.47 2.99 6.95
C GLN A 49 2.49 1.95 5.83
N ILE A 50 3.37 2.12 4.84
CA ILE A 50 3.47 1.20 3.70
C ILE A 50 3.76 -0.22 4.18
N ALA A 51 4.66 -0.41 5.15
CA ALA A 51 4.96 -1.72 5.70
C ALA A 51 3.73 -2.41 6.31
N ALA A 52 2.89 -1.64 7.01
CA ALA A 52 1.72 -2.13 7.74
C ALA A 52 0.53 -2.44 6.83
N VAL A 53 0.24 -1.60 5.85
CA VAL A 53 -1.01 -1.71 5.06
C VAL A 53 -0.82 -2.06 3.58
N ASN A 54 0.42 -2.16 3.10
CA ASN A 54 0.76 -2.66 1.77
C ASN A 54 -0.05 -2.01 0.61
N PRO A 55 -0.02 -0.68 0.44
CA PRO A 55 -0.62 -0.03 -0.74
C PRO A 55 0.05 -0.52 -2.02
N GLU A 56 -0.71 -0.51 -3.12
CA GLU A 56 -0.21 -0.84 -4.45
C GLU A 56 0.26 0.40 -5.23
N PHE A 57 -0.34 1.56 -4.96
CA PHE A 57 -0.13 2.81 -5.69
C PHE A 57 0.18 3.95 -4.72
N VAL A 58 0.83 5.03 -5.21
CA VAL A 58 1.01 6.22 -4.38
C VAL A 58 -0.32 6.99 -4.27
N ARG A 59 -0.99 7.22 -5.39
CA ARG A 59 -2.20 8.05 -5.49
C ARG A 59 -3.15 7.52 -6.56
N GLU A 60 -4.41 7.96 -6.54
CA GLU A 60 -5.44 7.51 -7.49
C GLU A 60 -5.03 7.65 -8.98
N SER A 61 -4.32 8.74 -9.33
CA SER A 61 -3.87 8.97 -10.72
C SER A 61 -2.82 7.98 -11.22
N ASP A 62 -2.20 7.22 -10.32
CA ASP A 62 -1.21 6.21 -10.68
C ASP A 62 -1.87 4.85 -10.98
N VAL A 63 -3.18 4.71 -10.70
CA VAL A 63 -3.92 3.47 -10.94
C VAL A 63 -4.22 3.35 -12.44
N PRO A 64 -3.79 2.28 -13.12
CA PRO A 64 -4.11 2.08 -14.53
C PRO A 64 -5.63 1.96 -14.77
N ASP A 65 -6.13 2.56 -15.85
CA ASP A 65 -7.56 2.49 -16.21
C ASP A 65 -8.07 1.05 -16.31
N GLU A 66 -7.24 0.14 -16.83
CA GLU A 66 -7.54 -1.29 -16.92
C GLU A 66 -7.73 -1.93 -15.54
N ARG A 67 -6.94 -1.51 -14.54
CA ARG A 67 -7.05 -1.98 -13.16
C ARG A 67 -8.37 -1.52 -12.55
N VAL A 68 -8.75 -0.25 -12.76
CA VAL A 68 -10.02 0.31 -12.33
C VAL A 68 -11.20 -0.38 -13.02
N ALA A 69 -11.14 -0.58 -14.33
CA ALA A 69 -12.18 -1.26 -15.11
C ALA A 69 -12.40 -2.70 -14.61
N LYS A 70 -11.31 -3.43 -14.38
CA LYS A 70 -11.37 -4.79 -13.83
C LYS A 70 -11.94 -4.83 -12.42
N GLU A 71 -11.59 -3.85 -11.57
CA GLU A 71 -12.20 -3.74 -10.23
C GLU A 71 -13.71 -3.49 -10.34
N LYS A 72 -14.14 -2.59 -11.22
CA LYS A 72 -15.57 -2.32 -11.45
C LYS A 72 -16.32 -3.59 -11.88
N GLU A 73 -15.75 -4.37 -12.78
CA GLU A 73 -16.33 -5.65 -13.23
C GLU A 73 -16.47 -6.63 -12.06
N ILE A 74 -15.42 -6.81 -11.26
CA ILE A 74 -15.43 -7.68 -10.07
C ILE A 74 -16.52 -7.22 -9.08
N LEU A 75 -16.59 -5.92 -8.79
CA LEU A 75 -17.57 -5.35 -7.87
C LEU A 75 -19.00 -5.51 -8.38
N LEU A 76 -19.24 -5.30 -9.68
CA LEU A 76 -20.53 -5.54 -10.31
C LEU A 76 -20.95 -7.00 -10.18
N ALA A 77 -20.04 -7.94 -10.49
CA ALA A 77 -20.30 -9.37 -10.34
C ALA A 77 -20.60 -9.75 -8.89
N GLN A 78 -19.83 -9.21 -7.93
CA GLN A 78 -20.09 -9.42 -6.50
C GLN A 78 -21.47 -8.90 -6.06
N ILE A 79 -21.86 -7.70 -6.52
CA ILE A 79 -23.16 -7.09 -6.19
C ILE A 79 -24.31 -7.88 -6.82
N ALA A 80 -24.14 -8.33 -8.07
CA ALA A 80 -25.15 -9.13 -8.77
C ALA A 80 -25.34 -10.51 -8.15
N ASN A 81 -24.27 -11.11 -7.64
CA ASN A 81 -24.31 -12.43 -6.99
C ASN A 81 -24.70 -12.39 -5.51
N ASP A 82 -24.72 -11.21 -4.87
CA ASP A 82 -25.18 -11.04 -3.50
C ASP A 82 -26.71 -11.10 -3.44
N PRO A 83 -27.32 -12.09 -2.77
CA PRO A 83 -28.79 -12.25 -2.69
C PRO A 83 -29.52 -11.01 -2.16
N LYS A 84 -28.86 -10.17 -1.34
CA LYS A 84 -29.44 -8.94 -0.80
C LYS A 84 -29.49 -7.80 -1.81
N ASN A 85 -28.69 -7.89 -2.87
CA ASN A 85 -28.47 -6.80 -3.84
C ASN A 85 -28.80 -7.20 -5.29
N ALA A 86 -28.92 -8.49 -5.59
CA ALA A 86 -29.20 -9.03 -6.93
C ALA A 86 -30.42 -8.39 -7.61
N ASN A 87 -31.49 -8.18 -6.84
CA ASN A 87 -32.77 -7.65 -7.32
C ASN A 87 -32.83 -6.12 -7.43
N LYS A 88 -31.74 -5.41 -7.08
CA LYS A 88 -31.70 -3.95 -7.19
C LYS A 88 -31.60 -3.53 -8.66
N PRO A 89 -32.21 -2.39 -9.06
CA PRO A 89 -32.04 -1.85 -10.41
C PRO A 89 -30.58 -1.55 -10.73
N ASP A 90 -30.21 -1.63 -12.01
CA ASP A 90 -28.82 -1.46 -12.45
C ASP A 90 -28.25 -0.09 -12.08
N ALA A 91 -29.04 0.98 -12.17
CA ALA A 91 -28.65 2.31 -11.71
C ALA A 91 -28.28 2.37 -10.21
N ILE A 92 -28.88 1.51 -9.37
CA ILE A 92 -28.52 1.40 -7.94
C ILE A 92 -27.23 0.59 -7.79
N LYS A 93 -27.06 -0.49 -8.56
CA LYS A 93 -25.83 -1.29 -8.57
C LYS A 93 -24.63 -0.45 -9.01
N GLU A 94 -24.77 0.38 -10.03
CA GLU A 94 -23.74 1.32 -10.48
C GLU A 94 -23.34 2.31 -9.39
N LYS A 95 -24.30 2.92 -8.69
CA LYS A 95 -24.02 3.80 -7.56
C LYS A 95 -23.27 3.07 -6.43
N MET A 96 -23.61 1.81 -6.17
CA MET A 96 -22.90 0.98 -5.19
C MET A 96 -21.46 0.70 -5.63
N VAL A 97 -21.23 0.45 -6.92
CA VAL A 97 -19.88 0.25 -7.48
C VAL A 97 -19.04 1.51 -7.31
N ILE A 98 -19.58 2.70 -7.60
CA ILE A 98 -18.85 3.97 -7.44
C ILE A 98 -18.37 4.12 -5.98
N GLY A 99 -19.25 3.87 -5.00
CA GLY A 99 -18.87 3.91 -3.59
C GLY A 99 -17.79 2.89 -3.21
N ARG A 100 -17.86 1.67 -3.77
CA ARG A 100 -16.85 0.62 -3.55
C ARG A 100 -15.52 0.92 -4.26
N ILE A 101 -15.54 1.63 -5.39
CA ILE A 101 -14.32 2.12 -6.04
C ILE A 101 -13.63 3.19 -5.19
N GLY A 102 -14.37 4.09 -4.55
CA GLY A 102 -13.79 5.01 -3.57
C GLY A 102 -13.12 4.26 -2.41
N LYS A 103 -13.69 3.12 -1.97
CA LYS A 103 -13.03 2.26 -0.98
C LYS A 103 -11.77 1.59 -1.53
N PHE A 104 -11.81 1.11 -2.77
CA PHE A 104 -10.63 0.56 -3.45
C PHE A 104 -9.45 1.53 -3.43
N TYR A 105 -9.68 2.82 -3.72
CA TYR A 105 -8.61 3.81 -3.63
C TYR A 105 -8.08 3.98 -2.21
N LYS A 106 -8.97 4.08 -1.21
CA LYS A 106 -8.55 4.15 0.21
C LYS A 106 -7.75 2.93 0.69
N GLU A 107 -7.94 1.77 0.09
CA GLU A 107 -7.20 0.55 0.46
C GLU A 107 -5.88 0.45 -0.32
N ASN A 108 -5.85 0.88 -1.58
CA ASN A 108 -4.74 0.59 -2.51
C ASN A 108 -3.84 1.79 -2.81
N CYS A 109 -4.29 3.02 -2.57
CA CYS A 109 -3.53 4.24 -2.81
C CYS A 109 -3.02 4.82 -1.49
N LEU A 110 -1.70 4.92 -1.34
CA LEU A 110 -1.04 5.38 -0.12
C LEU A 110 -1.60 6.71 0.41
N LEU A 111 -1.76 7.72 -0.46
CA LEU A 111 -2.17 9.06 -0.02
C LEU A 111 -3.63 9.14 0.48
N ASP A 112 -4.46 8.18 0.06
CA ASP A 112 -5.89 8.10 0.38
C ASP A 112 -6.18 7.24 1.62
N GLN A 113 -5.19 6.47 2.06
CA GLN A 113 -5.28 5.64 3.26
C GLN A 113 -5.42 6.47 4.53
N GLU A 114 -6.21 5.95 5.47
CA GLU A 114 -6.17 6.39 6.87
C GLU A 114 -4.78 6.15 7.45
N PHE A 115 -4.26 7.13 8.16
CA PHE A 115 -2.91 7.08 8.70
C PHE A 115 -2.88 6.25 9.98
N VAL A 116 -2.05 5.22 10.03
CA VAL A 116 -2.03 4.24 11.14
C VAL A 116 -1.75 4.86 12.51
N LYS A 117 -1.04 5.99 12.57
CA LYS A 117 -0.74 6.69 13.83
C LYS A 117 -1.82 7.69 14.25
N ASP A 118 -2.65 8.14 13.30
CA ASP A 118 -3.72 9.10 13.52
C ASP A 118 -4.82 8.89 12.47
N PRO A 119 -5.81 8.02 12.77
CA PRO A 119 -6.87 7.65 11.82
C PRO A 119 -7.79 8.82 11.40
N ASP A 120 -7.74 9.96 12.09
CA ASP A 120 -8.49 11.15 11.70
C ASP A 120 -7.88 11.84 10.46
N LEU A 121 -6.65 11.48 10.11
CA LEU A 121 -5.91 11.98 8.95
C LEU A 121 -5.73 10.88 7.91
N THR A 122 -5.70 11.31 6.64
CA THR A 122 -5.11 10.47 5.59
C THR A 122 -3.60 10.69 5.55
N VAL A 123 -2.86 9.76 4.96
CA VAL A 123 -1.41 9.90 4.77
C VAL A 123 -1.09 11.16 3.97
N GLY A 124 -1.86 11.47 2.92
CA GLY A 124 -1.68 12.70 2.14
C GLY A 124 -1.87 13.96 2.98
N LYS A 125 -2.87 13.99 3.87
CA LYS A 125 -3.08 15.11 4.80
C LYS A 125 -1.97 15.24 5.83
N TYR A 126 -1.45 14.12 6.33
CA TYR A 126 -0.31 14.11 7.24
C TYR A 126 0.94 14.70 6.58
N ILE A 127 1.28 14.26 5.36
CA ILE A 127 2.43 14.79 4.61
C ILE A 127 2.25 16.30 4.36
N ALA A 128 1.07 16.72 3.91
CA ALA A 128 0.77 18.13 3.64
C ALA A 128 0.88 19.00 4.91
N LYS A 129 0.48 18.46 6.07
CA LYS A 129 0.64 19.14 7.37
C LYS A 129 2.12 19.37 7.68
N VAL A 130 2.96 18.34 7.58
CA VAL A 130 4.41 18.45 7.82
C VAL A 130 5.07 19.40 6.83
N ALA A 131 4.72 19.30 5.55
CA ALA A 131 5.24 20.19 4.50
C ALA A 131 4.93 21.66 4.81
N LYS A 132 3.70 21.95 5.27
CA LYS A 132 3.30 23.29 5.72
C LYS A 132 4.06 23.77 6.95
N GLU A 133 4.29 22.91 7.94
CA GLU A 133 5.10 23.23 9.13
C GLU A 133 6.54 23.59 8.74
N LEU A 134 7.06 22.96 7.69
CA LEU A 134 8.39 23.23 7.13
C LEU A 134 8.41 24.35 6.08
N SER A 135 7.27 25.00 5.83
CA SER A 135 7.12 26.07 4.83
C SER A 135 7.56 25.67 3.42
N GLY A 136 7.20 24.46 2.98
CA GLY A 136 7.54 23.97 1.64
C GLY A 136 6.65 22.83 1.16
N GLU A 137 7.18 22.04 0.23
CA GLU A 137 6.46 20.94 -0.42
C GLU A 137 7.18 19.61 -0.20
N ILE A 138 6.40 18.57 0.08
CA ILE A 138 6.87 17.18 0.19
C ILE A 138 5.89 16.33 -0.60
N SER A 139 6.38 15.58 -1.58
CA SER A 139 5.56 14.62 -2.32
C SER A 139 6.21 13.25 -2.37
N VAL A 140 5.41 12.18 -2.24
CA VAL A 140 5.91 10.81 -2.43
C VAL A 140 5.97 10.55 -3.93
N VAL A 141 7.15 10.16 -4.43
CA VAL A 141 7.36 9.85 -5.85
C VAL A 141 7.02 8.39 -6.13
N LYS A 142 7.62 7.50 -5.35
CA LYS A 142 7.44 6.04 -5.47
C LYS A 142 7.88 5.35 -4.19
N PHE A 143 7.41 4.12 -4.00
CA PHE A 143 7.89 3.25 -2.93
C PHE A 143 8.09 1.83 -3.45
N VAL A 144 8.83 1.03 -2.69
CA VAL A 144 8.87 -0.42 -2.82
C VAL A 144 8.70 -1.02 -1.43
N ARG A 145 7.89 -2.08 -1.35
CA ARG A 145 7.77 -2.93 -0.17
C ARG A 145 8.19 -4.34 -0.55
N TYR A 146 9.07 -4.92 0.24
CA TYR A 146 9.43 -6.32 0.14
C TYR A 146 9.03 -7.06 1.39
N GLU A 147 8.45 -8.23 1.18
CA GLU A 147 8.18 -9.21 2.22
C GLU A 147 9.01 -10.48 1.99
N LYS A 148 9.57 -11.03 3.08
CA LYS A 148 10.41 -12.22 3.02
C LYS A 148 9.56 -13.41 2.56
N GLY A 149 9.99 -14.03 1.46
CA GLY A 149 9.30 -15.19 0.89
C GLY A 149 8.09 -14.84 0.04
N GLU A 150 7.81 -13.56 -0.21
CA GLU A 150 6.72 -13.12 -1.10
C GLU A 150 6.80 -13.84 -2.45
N GLY A 151 5.69 -14.42 -2.92
CA GLY A 151 5.64 -15.16 -4.18
C GLY A 151 6.42 -16.48 -4.20
N LEU A 152 6.86 -17.01 -3.05
CA LEU A 152 7.33 -18.39 -2.93
C LEU A 152 6.20 -19.26 -2.37
N GLU A 153 6.04 -20.45 -2.95
CA GLU A 153 5.19 -21.47 -2.32
C GLU A 153 5.79 -21.86 -0.97
N LYS A 154 4.96 -21.87 0.07
CA LYS A 154 5.37 -22.40 1.36
C LYS A 154 5.59 -23.89 1.21
N ARG A 155 6.79 -24.33 1.56
CA ARG A 155 7.12 -25.76 1.63
C ARG A 155 6.23 -26.40 2.70
N ASN A 156 5.37 -27.32 2.29
CA ASN A 156 4.55 -28.15 3.18
C ASN A 156 5.26 -29.51 3.31
N ASP A 157 6.29 -29.56 4.15
CA ASP A 157 6.92 -30.84 4.48
C ASP A 157 6.13 -31.51 5.60
N ASP A 158 5.67 -32.73 5.34
CA ASP A 158 5.23 -33.63 6.40
C ASP A 158 6.47 -34.34 6.95
N PHE A 159 6.97 -33.82 8.07
CA PHE A 159 8.15 -34.35 8.75
C PHE A 159 7.99 -35.82 9.13
N ALA A 160 6.77 -36.28 9.43
CA ALA A 160 6.52 -37.68 9.74
C ALA A 160 6.65 -38.57 8.49
N ALA A 161 6.16 -38.10 7.34
CA ALA A 161 6.32 -38.79 6.07
C ALA A 161 7.78 -38.80 5.59
N GLU A 162 8.53 -37.70 5.78
CA GLU A 162 9.97 -37.66 5.49
C GLU A 162 10.73 -38.69 6.35
N ILE A 163 10.49 -38.74 7.67
CA ILE A 163 11.13 -39.74 8.55
C ILE A 163 10.76 -41.16 8.12
N ALA A 164 9.48 -41.44 7.85
CA ALA A 164 9.04 -42.76 7.42
C ALA A 164 9.71 -43.22 6.11
N SER A 165 10.05 -42.30 5.21
CA SER A 165 10.74 -42.60 3.96
C SER A 165 12.23 -42.89 4.12
N MET A 166 12.86 -42.44 5.22
CA MET A 166 14.30 -42.61 5.48
C MET A 166 14.66 -43.88 6.27
N VAL A 167 13.69 -44.58 6.89
CA VAL A 167 13.92 -45.79 7.71
C VAL A 167 13.69 -47.08 6.89
N LYS A 168 14.08 -47.07 5.60
CA LYS A 168 13.96 -48.24 4.71
C LYS A 168 15.30 -48.87 4.41
#